data_AF-A0A972HGF4-F1
#
_entry.id   AF-A0A972HGF4-F1
#
_cell.length_a   1.000
_cell.length_b   1.000
_cell.length_c   1.000
_cell.angle_alpha   90.00
_cell.angle_beta   90.00
_cell.angle_gamma   90.00
#
_symmetry.space_group_name_H-M   'P 1'
#
loop_
_entity.id
_entity.type
_entity.pdbx_description
1 polymer ?
#
loop_
_entity_poly.entity_id
_entity_poly.type
_entity_poly.pdbx_seq_one_letter_code
_entity_poly.pdbx_strand_id
1 'polypeptide(L)' 'MEFSCPRCQTAIDIEFYGPCESCHTELRAKYQSEGRIVELLEYEPKMNVTPNAVALKDD' A
#
# COMPACT_ATOMS: atom_id res chain seq x y z
N MET A 1 10.38 21.91 6.06
CA MET A 1 10.86 21.24 7.28
C MET A 1 12.22 20.64 6.98
N GLU A 2 13.25 20.96 7.76
CA GLU A 2 14.60 20.44 7.55
C GLU A 2 14.82 19.10 8.27
N PHE A 3 15.29 18.10 7.54
CA PHE A 3 15.68 16.80 8.10
C PHE A 3 16.60 16.03 7.13
N SER A 4 17.17 14.92 7.61
CA SER A 4 17.98 14.00 6.79
C SER A 4 17.08 12.97 6.10
N CYS A 5 17.19 12.84 4.77
CA CYS A 5 16.45 11.86 4.00
C CYS A 5 16.64 10.44 4.58
N PRO A 6 15.58 9.70 4.94
CA PRO A 6 15.71 8.40 5.58
C PRO A 6 16.34 7.32 4.70
N ARG A 7 16.50 7.56 3.38
CA ARG A 7 17.08 6.62 2.42
C ARG A 7 18.54 6.93 2.09
N CYS A 8 18.85 8.16 1.69
CA CYS A 8 20.20 8.54 1.23
C CYS A 8 20.95 9.45 2.21
N GLN A 9 20.34 9.80 3.34
CA GLN A 9 20.90 10.63 4.42
C GLN A 9 21.27 12.07 4.03
N THR A 10 20.97 12.49 2.80
CA THR A 10 21.13 13.88 2.36
C THR A 10 20.22 14.81 3.17
N ALA A 11 20.77 15.95 3.61
CA ALA A 11 19.98 17.00 4.25
C ALA A 11 19.04 17.64 3.22
N ILE A 12 17.75 17.74 3.56
CA ILE A 12 16.71 18.27 2.69
C ILE A 12 15.75 19.17 3.47
N ASP A 13 15.14 20.12 2.78
CA ASP A 13 14.03 20.95 3.28
C ASP A 13 12.79 20.72 2.42
N ILE A 14 11.84 19.93 2.93
CA ILE A 14 10.58 19.62 2.22
C ILE A 14 9.38 19.71 3.16
N GLU A 15 8.17 19.78 2.60
CA GLU A 15 6.93 19.98 3.36
C GLU A 15 6.58 18.78 4.25
N PHE A 16 6.79 17.56 3.74
CA PHE A 16 6.43 16.32 4.42
C PHE A 16 7.66 15.47 4.72
N TYR A 17 7.68 14.84 5.89
CA TYR A 17 8.73 13.88 6.23
C TYR A 17 8.68 12.67 5.29
N GLY A 18 9.83 12.33 4.67
CA GLY A 18 9.92 11.20 3.75
C GLY A 18 11.19 11.19 2.89
N PRO A 19 11.27 10.25 1.92
CA PRO A 19 12.37 10.22 0.94
C PRO A 19 12.44 11.53 0.15
N CYS A 20 13.66 11.98 -0.14
CA CYS A 20 13.87 13.11 -1.05
C CYS A 20 13.33 12.82 -2.46
N GLU A 21 13.14 13.86 -3.25
CA GLU A 21 12.57 13.77 -4.61
C GLU A 21 13.37 12.83 -5.53
N SER A 22 14.71 12.85 -5.44
CA SER A 22 15.56 11.95 -6.23
C SER A 22 15.35 10.48 -5.86
N CYS A 23 15.37 10.16 -4.56
CA CYS A 23 15.08 8.82 -4.05
C CYS A 23 13.67 8.34 -4.44
N HIS A 24 12.67 9.23 -4.37
CA HIS A 24 11.31 8.91 -4.76
C HIS A 24 11.20 8.63 -6.27
N THR A 25 11.88 9.42 -7.10
CA THR A 25 11.94 9.22 -8.56
C THR A 25 12.60 7.90 -8.92
N GLU A 26 13.74 7.57 -8.31
CA GLU A 26 14.41 6.27 -8.49
C GLU A 26 13.51 5.10 -8.10
N LEU A 27 12.84 5.20 -6.95
CA LEU A 27 11.94 4.16 -6.46
C LEU A 27 10.77 3.95 -7.40
N ARG A 28 10.16 5.03 -7.90
CA ARG A 28 9.12 4.93 -8.93
C ARG A 28 9.65 4.27 -10.18
N ALA A 29 10.78 4.75 -10.73
CA ALA A 29 11.35 4.14 -11.93
C ALA A 29 11.65 2.64 -11.77
N LYS A 30 12.06 2.20 -10.57
CA LYS A 30 12.42 0.81 -10.31
C LYS A 30 11.24 -0.12 -10.00
N TYR A 31 10.21 0.39 -9.33
CA TYR A 31 9.12 -0.42 -8.78
C TYR A 31 7.74 -0.06 -9.29
N GLN A 32 7.61 0.95 -10.16
CA GLN A 32 6.35 1.25 -10.81
C GLN A 32 5.89 0.02 -11.59
N SER A 33 4.76 -0.54 -11.17
CA SER A 33 4.10 -1.56 -11.96
C SER A 33 3.44 -0.93 -13.17
N GLU A 34 3.53 -1.60 -14.31
CA GLU A 34 2.68 -1.27 -15.45
C GLU A 34 1.23 -1.57 -15.09
N GLY A 35 0.32 -0.70 -15.54
CA GLY A 35 -1.12 -0.95 -15.40
C GLY A 35 -1.47 -2.22 -16.17
N ARG A 36 -1.96 -3.24 -15.47
CA ARG A 36 -2.45 -4.47 -16.11
C ARG A 36 -3.97 -4.46 -16.15
N ILE A 37 -4.53 -5.02 -17.22
CA ILE A 37 -5.95 -5.32 -17.29
C ILE A 37 -6.22 -6.41 -16.25
N VAL A 38 -7.08 -6.12 -15.29
CA VAL A 38 -7.61 -7.10 -14.36
C VAL A 38 -8.93 -7.57 -14.95
N GLU A 39 -8.97 -8.82 -15.42
CA GLU A 39 -10.23 -9.44 -15.81
C GLU A 39 -11.13 -9.52 -14.58
N LEU A 40 -12.28 -8.87 -14.69
CA LEU A 40 -13.28 -8.83 -13.64
C LEU A 40 -14.01 -10.16 -13.65
N LEU A 41 -13.50 -11.11 -12.86
CA LEU A 41 -14.21 -12.36 -12.59
C LEU A 41 -15.39 -12.06 -11.65
N GLU A 42 -16.50 -12.75 -11.87
CA GLU A 42 -17.63 -12.71 -10.93
C GLU A 42 -17.16 -13.08 -9.53
N TYR A 43 -17.64 -12.34 -8.53
CA TYR A 43 -17.30 -12.58 -7.15
C TYR A 43 -17.96 -13.89 -6.70
N GLU A 44 -17.16 -14.94 -6.55
CA GLU A 44 -17.56 -16.19 -5.92
C GLU A 44 -17.20 -16.15 -4.42
N PRO A 45 -18.19 -16.11 -3.50
CA PRO A 45 -17.93 -16.18 -2.08
C PRO A 45 -17.18 -17.49 -1.76
N LYS A 46 -15.97 -17.38 -1.19
CA LYS A 46 -15.31 -18.57 -0.66
C LYS A 46 -16.07 -19.08 0.56
N MET A 47 -16.85 -20.13 0.37
CA MET A 47 -17.66 -20.81 1.39
C MET A 47 -16.84 -21.50 2.50
N ASN A 48 -15.52 -21.29 2.57
CA ASN A 48 -14.65 -21.84 3.61
C ASN A 48 -14.78 -21.10 4.97
N VAL A 49 -15.80 -20.27 5.15
CA VAL A 49 -16.11 -19.62 6.43
C VAL A 49 -17.00 -20.55 7.25
N THR A 50 -16.48 -21.06 8.36
CA THR A 50 -17.30 -21.67 9.41
C THR A 50 -18.11 -20.55 10.06
N PRO A 51 -19.45 -20.67 10.19
CA PRO A 51 -20.26 -19.67 10.87
C PRO A 51 -19.73 -19.40 12.28
N ASN A 52 -19.57 -18.13 12.63
CA ASN A 52 -19.18 -17.74 13.98
C ASN A 52 -20.32 -18.11 14.95
N ALA A 53 -20.04 -18.97 15.93
CA ALA A 53 -21.04 -19.52 16.85
C ALA A 53 -21.75 -18.47 17.73
N VAL A 54 -21.26 -17.23 17.75
CA VAL A 54 -21.82 -16.09 18.49
C VAL A 54 -23.04 -15.46 17.81
N ALA A 55 -23.36 -15.82 16.56
CA ALA A 55 -24.49 -15.28 15.81
C ALA A 55 -25.77 -16.16 15.88
N LEU A 56 -25.97 -16.91 16.97
CA LEU A 56 -27.28 -17.49 17.25
C LEU A 56 -28.12 -16.42 17.96
N LYS A 57 -29.23 -16.04 17.34
CA LYS A 57 -30.32 -15.39 18.08
C LYS A 57 -31.00 -16.51 18.86
N ASP A 58 -30.83 -16.52 20.17
CA ASP A 58 -31.80 -17.21 21.02
C ASP A 58 -33.15 -16.52 20.81
N ASP A 59 -34.21 -17.31 20.58
CA ASP A 59 -35.57 -16.88 20.24
C ASP A 59 -36.11 -15.74 21.11
#